data_AF-A0A0F2LQX8-F1
#
_entry.id   AF-A0A0F2LQX8-F1
#
_cell.length_a   1.000
_cell.length_b   1.000
_cell.length_c   1.000
_cell.angle_alpha   90.00
_cell.angle_beta   90.00
_cell.angle_gamma   90.00
#
_symmetry.space_group_name_H-M   'P 1'
#
loop_
_entity.id
_entity.type
_entity.pdbx_description
1 polymer ?
#
loop_
_entity_poly.entity_id
_entity_poly.type
_entity_poly.pdbx_seq_one_letter_code
_entity_poly.pdbx_strand_id
1 'polypeptide(L)'
;MDILEYLTLGMVAEHFYVGMNALFRGKTVPRVLGIPLALFEIAYYTLLLFTLSSFPLPLLALGAFFVVTHYIGGTYYVLRESAFSGRKFSVAYSGYELLELYFLIAVLLSA
;
A
#
# COMPACT_ATOMS: atom_id res chain seq x y z
N MET A 1 -12.06 -2.65 18.69
CA MET A 1 -11.28 -2.14 17.57
C MET A 1 -10.38 -1.03 18.05
N ASP A 2 -9.07 -1.20 17.90
CA ASP A 2 -8.10 -0.14 18.16
C ASP A 2 -7.93 0.76 16.92
N ILE A 3 -7.17 1.85 17.07
CA ILE A 3 -6.95 2.79 15.96
C ILE A 3 -6.23 2.14 14.78
N LEU A 4 -5.35 1.16 15.04
CA LEU A 4 -4.60 0.47 13.99
C LEU A 4 -5.54 -0.36 13.12
N GLU A 5 -6.49 -1.07 13.72
CA GLU A 5 -7.49 -1.88 13.01
C GLU A 5 -8.33 -1.04 12.03
N TYR A 6 -8.78 0.15 12.46
CA TYR A 6 -9.50 1.07 11.57
C TYR A 6 -8.65 1.58 10.42
N LEU A 7 -7.38 1.89 10.68
CA LEU A 7 -6.45 2.32 9.63
C LEU A 7 -6.18 1.17 8.64
N THR A 8 -5.97 -0.05 9.13
CA THR A 8 -5.76 -1.24 8.30
C THR A 8 -6.97 -1.53 7.41
N LEU A 9 -8.20 -1.39 7.93
CA LEU A 9 -9.41 -1.50 7.11
C LEU A 9 -9.46 -0.44 6.00
N GLY A 10 -9.01 0.79 6.30
CA GLY A 10 -8.84 1.85 5.31
C GLY A 10 -7.87 1.46 4.21
N MET A 11 -6.68 0.97 4.58
CA MET A 11 -5.66 0.48 3.64
C MET A 11 -6.17 -0.70 2.79
N VAL A 12 -6.89 -1.64 3.39
CA VAL A 12 -7.52 -2.76 2.67
C VAL A 12 -8.49 -2.26 1.60
N ALA A 13 -9.36 -1.32 1.96
CA ALA A 13 -10.32 -0.73 1.02
C ALA A 13 -9.61 0.04 -0.10
N GLU A 14 -8.55 0.78 0.24
CA GLU A 14 -7.72 1.50 -0.71
C GLU A 14 -7.05 0.58 -1.72
N HIS A 15 -6.18 -0.34 -1.28
CA HIS A 15 -5.43 -1.22 -2.17
C HIS A 15 -6.34 -2.11 -3.02
N PHE A 16 -7.49 -2.53 -2.46
CA PHE A 16 -8.52 -3.18 -3.27
C PHE A 16 -9.02 -2.27 -4.38
N TYR A 17 -9.42 -1.03 -4.07
CA TYR A 17 -9.90 -0.10 -5.07
C TYR A 17 -8.83 0.23 -6.12
N VAL A 18 -7.62 0.55 -5.70
CA VAL A 18 -6.49 0.93 -6.58
C VAL A 18 -6.07 -0.24 -7.45
N GLY A 19 -5.85 -1.42 -6.86
CA GLY A 19 -5.48 -2.64 -7.56
C GLY A 19 -6.52 -3.06 -8.60
N MET A 20 -7.80 -3.04 -8.24
CA MET A 20 -8.89 -3.41 -9.15
C MET A 20 -9.06 -2.38 -10.28
N ASN A 21 -8.93 -1.08 -9.99
CA ASN A 21 -8.95 -0.03 -11.02
C ASN A 21 -7.78 -0.20 -12.01
N ALA A 22 -6.59 -0.51 -11.51
CA ALA A 22 -5.41 -0.77 -12.34
C ALA A 22 -5.59 -2.03 -13.21
N LEU A 23 -6.10 -3.13 -12.63
CA LEU A 23 -6.31 -4.41 -13.31
C LEU A 23 -7.37 -4.33 -14.42
N PHE A 24 -8.57 -3.87 -14.07
CA PHE A 24 -9.71 -3.92 -14.99
C PHE A 24 -9.78 -2.72 -15.92
N ARG A 25 -9.42 -1.53 -15.43
CA ARG A 25 -9.56 -0.28 -16.19
C ARG A 25 -8.24 0.20 -16.77
N GLY A 26 -7.10 -0.38 -16.38
CA GLY A 26 -5.79 0.09 -16.83
C GLY A 26 -5.48 1.51 -16.38
N LYS A 27 -6.07 1.93 -15.26
CA LYS A 27 -5.97 3.30 -14.74
C LYS A 27 -5.44 3.24 -13.32
N THR A 28 -4.50 4.13 -13.01
CA THR A 28 -4.08 4.41 -11.64
C THR A 28 -4.88 5.58 -11.07
N VAL A 29 -4.65 5.89 -9.80
CA VAL A 29 -5.29 7.01 -9.11
C VAL A 29 -4.74 8.34 -9.66
N PRO A 30 -5.58 9.37 -9.88
CA PRO A 30 -5.08 10.70 -10.24
C PRO A 30 -4.21 11.28 -9.13
N ARG A 31 -3.17 12.03 -9.51
CA ARG A 31 -2.14 12.58 -8.59
C ARG A 31 -2.71 13.36 -7.40
N VAL A 32 -3.79 14.11 -7.60
CA VAL A 32 -4.47 14.87 -6.53
C VAL A 32 -4.95 13.98 -5.38
N LEU A 33 -5.30 12.73 -5.67
CA LEU A 33 -5.65 11.73 -4.66
C LEU A 33 -4.45 10.84 -4.32
N GLY A 34 -3.59 10.53 -5.29
CA GLY A 34 -2.41 9.69 -5.09
C GLY A 34 -1.39 10.26 -4.12
N ILE A 35 -1.21 11.59 -4.04
CA ILE A 35 -0.28 12.20 -3.06
C ILE A 35 -0.78 12.00 -1.63
N PRO A 36 -2.04 12.36 -1.28
CA PRO A 36 -2.61 12.06 0.03
C PRO A 36 -2.53 10.57 0.40
N LEU A 37 -2.83 9.68 -0.55
CA LEU A 37 -2.74 8.22 -0.34
C LEU A 37 -1.31 7.80 -0.04
N ALA A 38 -0.33 8.20 -0.86
CA ALA A 38 1.07 7.86 -0.61
C ALA A 38 1.58 8.35 0.76
N LEU A 39 1.16 9.54 1.21
CA LEU A 39 1.51 10.04 2.54
C LEU A 39 0.83 9.25 3.65
N PHE A 40 -0.43 8.85 3.43
CA PHE A 40 -1.19 7.99 4.33
C PHE A 40 -0.54 6.60 4.46
N GLU A 41 -0.20 5.96 3.35
CA GLU A 41 0.49 4.67 3.30
C GLU A 41 1.84 4.76 4.06
N ILE A 42 2.66 5.78 3.80
CA ILE A 42 3.93 5.99 4.53
C ILE A 42 3.69 6.08 6.04
N ALA A 43 2.71 6.88 6.47
CA ALA A 43 2.40 7.06 7.88
C ALA A 43 1.88 5.75 8.52
N TYR A 44 0.99 5.05 7.83
CA TYR A 44 0.44 3.77 8.26
C TYR A 44 1.53 2.70 8.40
N TYR A 45 2.37 2.51 7.38
CA TYR A 45 3.44 1.50 7.41
C TYR A 45 4.49 1.79 8.49
N THR A 46 4.80 3.06 8.71
CA THR A 46 5.67 3.47 9.82
C THR A 46 5.07 3.07 11.16
N LEU A 47 3.79 3.38 11.38
CA LEU A 47 3.08 3.00 12.60
C LEU A 47 3.03 1.48 12.77
N LEU A 48 2.68 0.77 11.70
CA LEU A 48 2.57 -0.68 11.68
C LEU A 48 3.91 -1.34 12.06
N LEU A 49 5.05 -0.84 11.57
CA LEU A 49 6.36 -1.38 11.93
C LEU A 49 6.63 -1.35 13.45
N PHE A 50 6.18 -0.31 14.15
CA PHE A 50 6.34 -0.20 15.60
C PHE A 50 5.43 -1.16 16.37
N THR A 51 4.33 -1.62 15.78
CA THR A 51 3.36 -2.52 16.41
C THR A 51 3.58 -3.99 16.03
N LEU A 52 4.28 -4.27 14.92
CA LEU A 52 4.50 -5.62 14.40
C LEU A 52 5.52 -6.48 15.17
N SER A 53 6.17 -5.99 16.24
CA SER A 53 7.25 -6.72 16.92
C SER A 53 6.85 -8.11 17.48
N SER A 54 5.56 -8.41 17.57
CA SER A 54 4.98 -9.70 17.97
C SER A 54 4.62 -10.63 16.80
N PHE A 55 4.77 -10.20 15.54
CA PHE A 55 4.32 -10.95 14.36
C PHE A 55 5.32 -12.01 13.90
N PRO A 56 4.85 -13.07 13.21
CA PRO A 56 5.72 -14.04 12.55
C PRO A 56 6.75 -13.38 11.62
N LEU A 57 7.98 -13.91 11.62
CA LEU A 57 9.10 -13.39 10.83
C LEU A 57 8.76 -13.12 9.34
N PRO A 58 7.99 -13.97 8.63
CA PRO A 58 7.60 -13.66 7.25
C PRO A 58 6.77 -12.39 7.09
N LEU A 59 5.86 -12.10 8.03
CA LEU A 59 5.05 -10.87 8.02
C LEU A 59 5.89 -9.65 8.35
N LEU A 60 6.85 -9.79 9.28
CA LEU A 60 7.83 -8.74 9.56
C LEU A 60 8.66 -8.39 8.32
N ALA A 61 9.14 -9.39 7.58
CA ALA A 61 9.93 -9.19 6.37
C ALA A 61 9.12 -8.47 5.27
N LEU A 62 7.87 -8.88 5.06
CA LEU A 62 6.97 -8.21 4.12
C LEU A 62 6.62 -6.78 4.56
N GLY A 63 6.32 -6.57 5.83
CA GLY A 63 6.06 -5.24 6.38
C GLY A 63 7.25 -4.29 6.19
N ALA A 64 8.47 -4.76 6.49
CA ALA A 64 9.70 -3.98 6.24
C ALA A 64 9.90 -3.68 4.74
N PHE A 65 9.62 -4.63 3.86
CA PHE A 65 9.65 -4.41 2.41
C PHE A 65 8.65 -3.30 1.99
N PHE A 66 7.40 -3.35 2.46
CA PHE A 66 6.40 -2.32 2.13
C PHE A 66 6.77 -0.95 2.70
N VAL A 67 7.30 -0.86 3.93
CA VAL A 67 7.82 0.39 4.48
C VAL A 67 8.86 1.00 3.54
N VAL A 68 9.88 0.24 3.15
CA VAL A 68 10.94 0.72 2.25
C VAL A 68 10.38 1.14 0.91
N THR A 69 9.45 0.35 0.34
CA THR A 69 8.85 0.63 -0.96
C THR A 69 8.03 1.90 -0.95
N HIS A 70 7.24 2.16 0.10
CA HIS A 70 6.47 3.40 0.24
C HIS A 70 7.35 4.61 0.54
N TYR A 71 8.38 4.46 1.37
CA TYR A 71 9.31 5.56 1.60
C TYR A 71 10.05 5.96 0.33
N ILE A 72 10.57 5.00 -0.44
CA ILE A 72 11.32 5.31 -1.67
C ILE A 72 10.36 5.71 -2.78
N GLY A 73 9.39 4.85 -3.10
CA GLY A 73 8.44 5.03 -4.19
C GLY A 73 7.46 6.18 -3.95
N GLY A 74 6.88 6.25 -2.76
CA GLY A 74 5.96 7.32 -2.36
C GLY A 74 6.65 8.68 -2.30
N THR A 75 7.84 8.78 -1.69
CA THR A 75 8.60 10.04 -1.70
C THR A 75 8.97 10.47 -3.13
N TYR A 76 9.43 9.53 -3.96
CA TYR A 76 9.72 9.81 -5.37
C TYR A 76 8.47 10.31 -6.11
N TYR A 77 7.32 9.67 -5.89
CA TYR A 77 6.04 10.04 -6.49
C TYR A 77 5.57 11.43 -6.07
N VAL A 78 5.69 11.76 -4.78
CA VAL A 78 5.34 13.08 -4.23
C VAL A 78 6.24 14.17 -4.83
N LEU A 79 7.55 13.93 -4.89
CA LEU A 79 8.53 14.93 -5.32
C LEU A 79 8.65 15.11 -6.84
N ARG A 80 8.25 14.12 -7.65
CA ARG A 80 8.38 14.20 -9.11
C ARG A 80 7.05 14.02 -9.83
N GLU A 81 6.84 14.82 -10.88
CA GLU A 81 5.71 14.70 -11.81
C GLU A 81 5.82 13.49 -12.78
N SER A 82 6.44 12.39 -12.36
CA SER A 82 6.55 11.21 -13.20
C SER A 82 5.21 10.46 -13.23
N ALA A 83 4.57 10.44 -14.40
CA ALA A 83 3.41 9.61 -14.67
C ALA A 83 3.85 8.30 -15.34
N PHE A 84 3.98 7.23 -14.56
CA PHE A 84 4.08 5.89 -15.13
C PHE A 84 2.74 5.51 -15.76
N SER A 85 2.76 5.05 -17.02
CA SER A 85 1.55 4.79 -17.78
C SER A 85 1.72 3.57 -18.71
N GLY A 86 0.57 3.06 -19.17
CA GLY A 86 0.50 1.94 -20.11
C GLY A 86 0.02 0.63 -19.48
N ARG A 87 -0.60 -0.22 -20.30
CA ARG A 87 -1.30 -1.45 -19.84
C ARG A 87 -0.38 -2.41 -19.09
N LYS A 88 0.85 -2.61 -19.56
CA LYS A 88 1.84 -3.48 -18.89
C LYS A 88 2.17 -2.97 -17.49
N PHE A 89 2.37 -1.66 -17.36
CA PHE A 89 2.59 -1.01 -16.07
C PHE A 89 1.37 -1.19 -15.16
N SER A 90 0.16 -0.90 -15.63
CA SER A 90 -1.06 -1.04 -14.82
C SER A 90 -1.29 -2.45 -14.32
N VAL A 91 -0.97 -3.48 -15.12
CA VAL A 91 -1.08 -4.88 -14.69
C VAL A 91 -0.03 -5.21 -13.63
N ALA A 92 1.23 -4.82 -13.84
CA ALA A 92 2.27 -5.02 -12.83
C ALA A 92 1.95 -4.28 -11.52
N TYR A 93 1.49 -3.04 -11.63
CA TYR A 93 1.03 -2.23 -10.51
C TYR A 93 -0.15 -2.89 -9.78
N SER A 94 -1.14 -3.43 -10.50
CA SER A 94 -2.22 -4.19 -9.84
C SER A 94 -1.73 -5.43 -9.09
N GLY A 95 -0.69 -6.10 -9.57
CA GLY A 95 -0.10 -7.23 -8.87
C GLY A 95 0.58 -6.82 -7.56
N TYR A 96 1.25 -5.66 -7.56
CA TYR A 96 1.82 -5.06 -6.36
C TYR A 96 0.72 -4.71 -5.33
N GLU A 97 -0.31 -3.99 -5.77
CA GLU A 97 -1.46 -3.60 -4.92
C GLU A 97 -2.19 -4.82 -4.31
N LEU A 98 -2.35 -5.90 -5.08
CA LEU A 98 -3.01 -7.12 -4.58
C LEU A 98 -2.12 -7.94 -3.65
N LEU A 99 -0.80 -7.93 -3.84
CA LEU A 99 0.15 -8.54 -2.91
C LEU A 99 0.10 -7.82 -1.56
N GLU A 100 0.01 -6.50 -1.60
CA GLU A 100 -0.11 -5.65 -0.42
C GLU A 100 -1.45 -5.84 0.30
N LEU A 101 -2.55 -5.89 -0.46
CA LEU A 101 -3.86 -6.25 0.06
C LEU A 101 -3.84 -7.59 0.81
N TYR A 102 -3.19 -8.62 0.24
CA TYR A 102 -3.04 -9.91 0.90
C TYR A 102 -2.28 -9.79 2.23
N PHE A 103 -1.19 -9.02 2.24
CA PHE A 103 -0.44 -8.73 3.46
C PHE A 103 -1.32 -8.04 4.52
N LEU A 104 -2.08 -7.01 4.15
CA LEU A 104 -2.94 -6.26 5.06
C LEU A 104 -4.07 -7.11 5.65
N ILE A 105 -4.64 -8.02 4.85
CA ILE A 105 -5.62 -9.01 5.34
C ILE A 105 -4.95 -9.95 6.35
N ALA A 106 -3.72 -10.41 6.08
CA ALA A 106 -2.98 -11.24 7.03
C ALA A 106 -2.67 -10.48 8.33
N VAL A 107 -2.42 -9.17 8.25
CA VAL A 107 -2.25 -8.30 9.42
C VAL A 107 -3.53 -8.23 10.26
N LEU A 108 -4.68 -7.97 9.63
CA LEU A 108 -5.98 -7.93 10.33
C LEU A 108 -6.33 -9.24 11.03
N LEU A 109 -6.00 -10.38 10.41
CA LEU A 109 -6.30 -11.69 10.98
C LEU A 109 -5.32 -12.11 12.09
N SER A 110 -4.22 -11.37 12.25
CA SER A 110 -3.17 -11.66 13.25
C SER A 110 -3.12 -10.63 14.39
N ALA A 111 -3.88 -9.54 14.28
CA ALA A 111 -4.06 -8.51 15.31
C ALA A 111 -5.20 -8.90 16.27
#